data_AF-A0A8K0KLR3-F1
#
_entry.id   AF-A0A8K0KLR3-F1
#
_cell.length_a   1.000
_cell.length_b   1.000
_cell.length_c   1.000
_cell.angle_alpha   90.00
_cell.angle_beta   90.00
_cell.angle_gamma   90.00
#
_symmetry.space_group_name_H-M   'P 1'
#
loop_
_entity.id
_entity.type
_entity.pdbx_description
1 polymer ?
#
loop_
_entity_poly.entity_id
_entity_poly.type
_entity_poly.pdbx_seq_one_letter_code
_entity_poly.pdbx_strand_id
1 'polypeptide(L)'
;MRLMGVGLKALNLFCSLMDWSKVVNVHSAVKGVYDLVIRKASREEIEKTREAENVTVGFSLMYGVITLIGQKTSKVLDNAVKSTFCHVCISMKSKMGTAEFDQWYSKHKE
;
A
#
# COMPACT_ATOMS: atom_id res chain seq x y z
N MET A 1 16.90 12.77 22.62
CA MET A 1 17.03 12.88 21.15
C MET A 1 18.28 12.24 20.54
N ARG A 2 19.29 11.76 21.30
CA ARG A 2 20.51 11.15 20.70
C ARG A 2 20.33 9.68 20.26
N LEU A 3 19.46 8.91 20.91
CA LEU A 3 19.23 7.48 20.60
C LEU A 3 18.53 7.23 19.26
N MET A 4 17.58 8.09 18.86
CA MET A 4 16.88 7.92 17.56
C MET A 4 17.81 8.16 16.37
N GLY A 5 18.75 9.09 16.47
CA GLY A 5 19.73 9.36 15.41
C GLY A 5 20.74 8.22 15.22
N VAL A 6 21.11 7.54 16.31
CA VAL A 6 21.98 6.35 16.25
C VAL A 6 21.23 5.16 15.67
N GLY A 7 19.96 4.96 16.06
CA GLY A 7 19.10 3.92 15.48
C GLY A 7 18.87 4.11 13.99
N LEU A 8 18.62 5.34 13.54
CA LEU A 8 18.45 5.66 12.12
C LEU A 8 19.75 5.44 11.32
N LYS A 9 20.91 5.79 11.89
CA LYS A 9 22.22 5.49 11.28
C LYS A 9 22.48 3.99 11.21
N ALA A 10 22.14 3.23 12.24
CA ALA A 10 22.29 1.78 12.26
C ALA A 10 21.37 1.10 11.24
N LEU A 11 20.12 1.56 11.11
CA LEU A 11 19.18 1.10 10.08
C LEU A 11 19.67 1.43 8.68
N ASN A 12 20.14 2.66 8.43
CA ASN A 12 20.69 3.01 7.14
C ASN A 12 21.97 2.23 6.82
N LEU A 13 22.82 1.96 7.81
CA LEU A 13 24.01 1.13 7.61
C LEU A 13 23.61 -0.32 7.30
N PHE A 14 22.68 -0.89 8.05
CA PHE A 14 22.14 -2.22 7.80
C PHE A 14 21.51 -2.32 6.41
N CYS A 15 20.68 -1.36 6.02
CA CYS A 15 20.08 -1.33 4.70
C CYS A 15 21.11 -1.03 3.59
N SER A 16 22.21 -0.31 3.87
CA SER A 16 23.31 -0.13 2.92
C SER A 16 24.15 -1.39 2.70
N LEU A 17 24.24 -2.24 3.73
CA LEU A 17 24.88 -3.56 3.66
C LEU A 17 23.95 -4.57 2.96
N MET A 18 22.64 -4.41 3.11
CA MET A 18 21.61 -5.10 2.35
C MET A 18 21.45 -4.46 0.98
N ASP A 19 22.46 -4.67 0.12
CA ASP A 19 22.45 -4.54 -1.34
C ASP A 19 21.07 -4.11 -1.90
N TRP A 20 20.81 -2.80 -1.96
CA TRP A 20 19.46 -2.22 -2.10
C TRP A 20 18.75 -2.67 -3.39
N SER A 21 19.54 -3.07 -4.39
CA SER A 21 19.11 -3.75 -5.61
C SER A 21 18.23 -4.99 -5.32
N LYS A 22 18.58 -5.77 -4.29
CA LYS A 22 17.85 -6.97 -3.87
C LYS A 22 16.55 -6.60 -3.15
N VAL A 23 16.53 -5.51 -2.39
CA VAL A 23 15.31 -5.04 -1.68
C VAL A 23 14.27 -4.52 -2.67
N VAL A 24 14.69 -3.79 -3.71
CA VAL A 24 13.79 -3.37 -4.81
C VAL A 24 13.21 -4.57 -5.55
N ASN A 25 14.01 -5.61 -5.77
CA ASN A 25 13.56 -6.86 -6.37
C ASN A 25 12.54 -7.58 -5.47
N VAL A 26 12.73 -7.57 -4.15
CA VAL A 26 11.77 -8.15 -3.19
C VAL A 26 10.46 -7.38 -3.21
N HIS A 27 10.47 -6.05 -3.15
CA HIS A 27 9.23 -5.26 -3.24
C HIS A 27 8.47 -5.53 -4.54
N SER A 28 9.19 -5.53 -5.67
CA SER A 28 8.58 -5.77 -6.99
C SER A 28 8.00 -7.19 -7.11
N ALA A 29 8.73 -8.19 -6.61
CA ALA A 29 8.26 -9.58 -6.60
C ALA A 29 7.03 -9.75 -5.70
N VAL A 30 7.06 -9.20 -4.48
CA VAL A 30 5.94 -9.26 -3.54
C VAL A 30 4.72 -8.54 -4.10
N LYS A 31 4.90 -7.37 -4.72
CA LYS A 31 3.82 -6.65 -5.40
C LYS A 31 3.21 -7.47 -6.53
N GLY A 32 4.04 -8.09 -7.37
CA GLY A 32 3.56 -8.96 -8.46
C GLY A 32 2.75 -10.15 -7.95
N VAL A 33 3.23 -10.83 -6.90
CA VAL A 33 2.48 -11.93 -6.26
C VAL A 33 1.19 -11.43 -5.64
N TYR A 34 1.23 -10.30 -4.93
CA TYR A 34 0.05 -9.68 -4.33
C TYR A 34 -1.02 -9.36 -5.39
N ASP A 35 -0.65 -8.67 -6.47
CA ASP A 35 -1.57 -8.31 -7.55
C ASP A 35 -2.22 -9.57 -8.17
N LEU A 36 -1.45 -10.66 -8.31
CA LEU A 36 -1.94 -11.91 -8.87
C LEU A 36 -2.94 -12.60 -7.93
N VAL A 37 -2.65 -12.64 -6.63
CA VAL A 37 -3.54 -13.21 -5.60
C VAL A 37 -4.84 -12.41 -5.49
N ILE A 38 -4.75 -11.07 -5.42
CA ILE A 38 -5.92 -10.20 -5.35
C ILE A 38 -6.79 -10.36 -6.60
N ARG A 39 -6.20 -10.31 -7.80
CA ARG A 39 -6.96 -10.52 -9.05
C ARG A 39 -7.65 -11.87 -9.11
N LYS A 40 -7.02 -12.92 -8.59
CA LYS A 40 -7.63 -14.25 -8.51
C LYS A 40 -8.81 -14.25 -7.55
N ALA A 41 -8.64 -13.69 -6.34
CA ALA A 41 -9.72 -13.56 -5.36
C ALA A 41 -10.92 -12.77 -5.92
N SER A 42 -10.66 -11.66 -6.62
CA SER A 42 -11.72 -10.85 -7.25
C SER A 42 -12.48 -11.60 -8.33
N ARG A 43 -11.80 -12.39 -9.18
CA ARG A 43 -12.49 -13.21 -10.20
C ARG A 43 -13.39 -14.27 -9.56
N GLU A 44 -12.89 -14.98 -8.55
CA GLU A 44 -13.67 -16.00 -7.86
C GLU A 44 -14.90 -15.40 -7.14
N GLU A 45 -14.78 -14.19 -6.59
CA GLU A 45 -15.92 -13.47 -6.02
C GLU A 45 -16.93 -13.09 -7.10
N ILE A 46 -16.48 -12.58 -8.25
CA ILE A 46 -17.35 -12.20 -9.38
C ILE A 46 -18.12 -13.43 -9.90
N GLU A 47 -17.46 -14.58 -10.05
CA GLU A 47 -18.12 -15.83 -10.48
C GLU A 47 -19.21 -16.25 -9.51
N LYS A 48 -18.91 -16.31 -8.20
CA LYS A 48 -19.91 -16.65 -7.17
C LYS A 48 -21.01 -15.59 -7.00
N THR A 49 -20.72 -14.35 -7.34
CA THR A 49 -21.71 -13.26 -7.31
C THR A 49 -22.63 -13.31 -8.52
N ARG A 50 -22.16 -13.77 -9.69
CA ARG A 50 -23.03 -14.00 -10.86
C ARG A 50 -24.05 -15.11 -10.61
N GLU A 51 -23.74 -16.05 -9.73
CA GLU A 51 -24.63 -17.13 -9.31
C GLU A 51 -25.64 -16.70 -8.21
N ALA A 52 -25.52 -15.49 -7.64
CA ALA A 52 -26.34 -15.03 -6.53
C ALA A 52 -26.88 -13.59 -6.73
N GLU A 53 -28.18 -13.36 -6.51
CA GLU A 53 -28.84 -12.06 -6.77
C GLU A 53 -28.37 -10.87 -5.90
N ASN A 54 -27.60 -11.10 -4.84
CA ASN A 54 -27.23 -10.05 -3.87
C ASN A 54 -25.72 -9.91 -3.68
N VAL A 55 -25.23 -8.70 -3.94
CA VAL A 55 -23.86 -8.26 -3.65
C VAL A 55 -23.87 -7.52 -2.32
N THR A 56 -23.25 -8.09 -1.28
CA THR A 56 -22.89 -7.32 -0.07
C THR A 56 -21.38 -7.31 0.02
N VAL A 57 -20.77 -6.16 0.28
CA VAL A 57 -19.32 -6.01 0.44
C VAL A 57 -18.99 -5.82 1.91
N GLY A 58 -18.11 -6.66 2.44
CA GLY A 58 -17.65 -6.58 3.83
C GLY A 58 -16.52 -5.56 3.97
N PHE A 59 -16.65 -4.63 4.91
CA PHE A 59 -15.63 -3.63 5.25
C PHE A 59 -15.06 -3.94 6.62
N SER A 60 -13.72 -4.03 6.72
CA SER A 60 -13.02 -4.09 8.00
C SER A 60 -12.00 -2.96 8.09
N LEU A 61 -12.02 -2.26 9.23
CA LEU A 61 -11.08 -1.19 9.56
C LEU A 61 -10.27 -1.61 10.79
N MET A 62 -9.00 -1.92 10.58
CA MET A 62 -8.04 -2.12 11.67
C MET A 62 -6.93 -1.10 11.50
N TYR A 63 -6.76 -0.22 12.51
CA TYR A 63 -5.61 0.68 12.68
C TYR A 63 -4.94 1.17 11.38
N GLY A 64 -5.65 2.03 10.63
CA GLY A 64 -5.10 2.70 9.44
C GLY A 64 -5.06 1.85 8.17
N VAL A 65 -5.44 0.57 8.22
CA VAL A 65 -5.63 -0.28 7.04
C VAL A 65 -7.12 -0.54 6.87
N ILE A 66 -7.62 -0.18 5.68
CA ILE A 66 -8.95 -0.49 5.20
C ILE A 66 -8.83 -1.72 4.32
N THR A 67 -9.70 -2.71 4.52
CA THR A 67 -9.72 -3.92 3.69
C THR A 67 -11.13 -4.20 3.17
N LEU A 68 -11.25 -4.43 1.87
CA LEU A 68 -12.44 -4.91 1.21
C LEU A 68 -12.42 -6.44 1.21
N ILE A 69 -13.45 -7.06 1.79
CA ILE A 69 -13.56 -8.52 1.90
C ILE A 69 -14.76 -8.98 1.10
N GLY A 70 -14.55 -9.96 0.24
CA GLY A 70 -15.59 -10.62 -0.55
C GLY A 70 -16.51 -11.40 0.37
N GLN A 71 -17.81 -11.18 0.26
CA GLN A 71 -18.78 -11.83 1.14
C GLN A 71 -18.91 -13.32 0.83
N LYS A 72 -18.84 -13.71 -0.44
CA LYS A 72 -19.06 -15.09 -0.89
C LYS A 72 -17.81 -15.95 -0.71
N THR A 73 -16.63 -15.38 -0.90
CA THR A 73 -15.35 -16.09 -0.77
C THR A 73 -14.69 -15.88 0.58
N SER A 74 -15.09 -14.84 1.35
CA SER A 74 -14.38 -14.38 2.55
C SER A 74 -12.90 -14.05 2.30
N LYS A 75 -12.54 -13.74 1.05
CA LYS A 75 -11.18 -13.37 0.64
C LYS A 75 -11.02 -11.85 0.61
N VAL A 76 -9.79 -11.39 0.80
CA VAL A 76 -9.44 -9.98 0.61
C VAL A 76 -9.45 -9.66 -0.88
N LEU A 77 -10.25 -8.67 -1.26
CA LEU A 77 -10.39 -8.18 -2.63
C LEU A 77 -9.62 -6.90 -2.88
N ASP A 78 -9.43 -6.10 -1.83
CA ASP A 78 -8.65 -4.88 -1.90
C ASP A 78 -8.18 -4.45 -0.51
N ASN A 79 -7.11 -3.66 -0.45
CA ASN A 79 -6.72 -2.96 0.75
C ASN A 79 -6.22 -1.54 0.45
N ALA A 80 -6.46 -0.63 1.39
CA ALA A 80 -5.98 0.73 1.32
C ALA A 80 -5.40 1.12 2.68
N VAL A 81 -4.15 1.58 2.68
CA VAL A 81 -3.51 2.09 3.89
C VAL A 81 -3.80 3.59 3.99
N LYS A 82 -4.68 3.98 4.90
CA LYS A 82 -4.91 5.39 5.28
C LYS A 82 -4.13 5.70 6.56
N SER A 83 -2.96 6.28 6.37
CA SER A 83 -2.18 6.86 7.46
C SER A 83 -2.47 8.35 7.59
N THR A 84 -2.56 8.87 8.82
CA THR A 84 -2.55 10.31 9.09
C THR A 84 -1.18 10.95 8.81
N PHE A 85 -0.15 10.11 8.64
CA PHE A 85 1.24 10.51 8.41
C PHE A 85 1.76 9.92 7.09
N CYS A 86 2.13 10.80 6.16
CA CYS A 86 2.84 10.44 4.94
C CYS A 86 4.14 11.23 4.88
N HIS A 87 5.28 10.53 4.95
CA HIS A 87 6.60 11.17 4.90
C HIS A 87 6.82 11.92 3.58
N VAL A 88 6.33 11.38 2.46
CA VAL A 88 6.42 12.02 1.15
C VAL A 88 5.63 13.32 1.13
N CYS A 89 4.40 13.34 1.66
CA CYS A 89 3.61 14.57 1.79
C CYS A 89 4.34 15.63 2.61
N ILE A 90 4.97 15.24 3.72
CA ILE A 90 5.73 16.17 4.57
C ILE A 90 6.92 16.73 3.82
N SER A 91 7.66 15.88 3.08
CA SER A 91 8.82 16.31 2.30
C SER A 91 8.45 17.22 1.13
N MET A 92 7.28 17.00 0.51
CA MET A 92 6.82 17.80 -0.64
C MET A 92 6.15 19.11 -0.23
N LYS A 93 5.70 19.26 1.02
CA LYS A 93 5.18 20.53 1.53
C LYS A 93 6.16 21.69 1.38
N SER A 94 7.48 21.46 1.47
CA SER A 94 8.46 22.53 1.27
C SER A 94 8.56 23.00 -0.18
N LYS A 95 8.01 22.25 -1.14
CA LYS A 95 7.98 22.57 -2.58
C LYS A 95 6.60 23.09 -3.03
N MET A 96 5.69 23.36 -2.09
CA MET A 96 4.34 23.82 -2.38
C MET A 96 4.36 25.12 -3.19
N GLY A 97 3.58 25.18 -4.28
CA GLY A 97 3.58 26.31 -5.22
C GLY A 97 4.61 26.22 -6.35
N THR A 98 5.34 25.10 -6.46
CA THR A 98 6.19 24.81 -7.62
C THR A 98 5.49 23.87 -8.59
N ALA A 99 5.85 23.94 -9.88
CA ALA A 99 5.37 23.01 -10.90
C ALA A 99 5.70 21.54 -10.57
N GLU A 100 6.81 21.29 -9.85
CA GLU A 100 7.19 19.96 -9.38
C GLU A 100 6.17 19.40 -8.37
N PHE A 101 5.70 20.25 -7.45
CA PHE A 101 4.67 19.87 -6.50
C PHE A 101 3.34 19.59 -7.19
N ASP A 102 2.92 20.42 -8.15
CA ASP A 102 1.64 20.24 -8.83
C ASP A 102 1.59 18.95 -9.66
N GLN A 103 2.69 18.61 -10.34
CA GLN A 103 2.83 17.35 -11.07
C GLN A 103 2.86 16.14 -10.12
N TRP A 104 3.51 16.24 -8.98
CA TRP A 104 3.50 15.17 -7.98
C TRP A 104 2.12 15.02 -7.34
N TYR A 105 1.48 16.12 -6.94
CA TYR A 105 0.22 16.14 -6.23
C TYR A 105 -0.92 15.59 -7.08
N SER A 106 -0.95 15.90 -8.38
CA SER A 106 -1.92 15.33 -9.32
C SER A 106 -1.83 13.80 -9.42
N LYS A 107 -0.63 13.21 -9.35
CA LYS A 107 -0.41 11.76 -9.34
C LYS A 107 -0.60 11.12 -7.96
N HIS A 108 -0.44 11.89 -6.88
CA HIS A 108 -0.50 11.39 -5.51
C HIS A 108 -1.92 11.37 -4.92
N LYS A 109 -2.87 12.09 -5.53
CA LYS A 109 -4.25 12.20 -5.03
C LYS A 109 -5.13 10.99 -5.37
N GLU A 110 -4.68 10.11 -6.27
CA GLU A 110 -5.26 8.79 -6.51
C GLU A 110 -4.85 7.77 -5.43
#